data_AF-A0A2D6BIT5-F1
#
_entry.id   AF-A0A2D6BIT5-F1
#
_cell.length_a   1.000
_cell.length_b   1.000
_cell.length_c   1.000
_cell.angle_alpha   90.00
_cell.angle_beta   90.00
_cell.angle_gamma   90.00
#
_symmetry.space_group_name_H-M   'P 1'
#
loop_
_entity.id
_entity.type
_entity.pdbx_description
1 polymer ?
#
loop_
_entity_poly.entity_id
_entity_poly.type
_entity_poly.pdbx_seq_one_letter_code
_entity_poly.pdbx_strand_id
1 'polypeptide(L)'
;MRDPAFYLGMGLLLTHELDAIPNHEWRNLPLLRALPDEIGMQVFIAAHVPLFAIVIALVARREARVRRFSRLGVGIFLLVHGILHALLTGGASYEFGSALSSLLIYGGAAFGALYLVLEWQDPSSAP
;
A
#
# COMPACT_ATOMS: atom_id res chain seq x y z
N MET A 1 -19.41 -6.09 4.30
CA MET A 1 -18.24 -6.61 3.54
C MET A 1 -17.17 -5.54 3.27
N ARG A 2 -17.54 -4.25 3.16
CA ARG A 2 -16.59 -3.14 2.95
C ARG A 2 -15.45 -3.10 3.97
N ASP A 3 -15.76 -3.14 5.26
CA ASP A 3 -14.74 -3.06 6.31
C ASP A 3 -13.75 -4.24 6.29
N PRO A 4 -14.19 -5.51 6.20
CA PRO A 4 -13.28 -6.63 6.00
C PRO A 4 -12.37 -6.48 4.77
N ALA A 5 -12.91 -6.06 3.62
CA ALA A 5 -12.11 -5.86 2.42
C ALA A 5 -11.02 -4.80 2.63
N PHE A 6 -11.37 -3.69 3.29
CA PHE A 6 -10.41 -2.66 3.65
C PHE A 6 -9.31 -3.18 4.59
N TYR A 7 -9.69 -3.88 5.66
CA TYR A 7 -8.72 -4.36 6.65
C TYR A 7 -7.80 -5.44 6.08
N LEU A 8 -8.31 -6.32 5.21
CA LEU A 8 -7.48 -7.29 4.51
C LEU A 8 -6.53 -6.60 3.53
N GLY A 9 -7.00 -5.62 2.75
CA GLY A 9 -6.15 -4.83 1.86
C GLY A 9 -5.03 -4.09 2.62
N MET A 10 -5.37 -3.46 3.75
CA MET A 10 -4.38 -2.80 4.61
C MET A 10 -3.40 -3.80 5.25
N GLY A 11 -3.87 -4.96 5.69
CA GLY A 11 -2.99 -6.01 6.22
C GLY A 11 -2.01 -6.54 5.18
N LEU A 12 -2.47 -6.72 3.94
CA LEU A 12 -1.62 -7.11 2.81
C LEU A 12 -0.59 -6.03 2.46
N LEU A 13 -0.97 -4.75 2.47
CA LEU A 13 -0.04 -3.65 2.28
C LEU A 13 1.05 -3.64 3.36
N LEU A 14 0.66 -3.64 4.63
CA LEU A 14 1.64 -3.57 5.73
C LEU A 14 2.59 -4.79 5.72
N THR A 15 2.08 -5.96 5.31
CA THR A 15 2.90 -7.17 5.19
C THR A 15 3.78 -7.12 3.93
N HIS A 16 3.31 -6.52 2.83
CA HIS A 16 4.12 -6.22 1.65
C HIS A 16 5.32 -5.34 2.03
N GLU A 17 5.15 -4.32 2.87
CA GLU A 17 6.26 -3.47 3.30
C GLU A 17 7.32 -4.23 4.15
N LEU A 18 6.95 -5.36 4.78
CA LEU A 18 7.92 -6.26 5.42
C LEU A 18 8.67 -7.10 4.38
N ASP A 19 7.96 -7.56 3.35
CA ASP A 19 8.53 -8.28 2.20
C ASP A 19 9.39 -7.35 1.30
N ALA A 20 9.11 -6.05 1.30
CA ALA A 20 9.85 -5.03 0.57
C ALA A 20 11.31 -4.91 1.02
N ILE A 21 11.59 -5.23 2.29
CA ILE A 21 12.93 -5.14 2.88
C ILE A 21 13.90 -6.15 2.24
N PRO A 22 13.63 -7.48 2.27
CA PRO A 22 14.50 -8.45 1.63
C PRO A 22 14.53 -8.33 0.09
N ASN A 23 13.53 -7.68 -0.52
CA ASN A 23 13.46 -7.42 -1.96
C ASN A 23 13.97 -6.01 -2.35
N HIS A 24 14.65 -5.32 -1.43
CA HIS A 24 15.34 -4.04 -1.65
C HIS A 24 14.50 -2.97 -2.37
N GLU A 25 13.22 -2.83 -2.01
CA GLU A 25 12.28 -1.97 -2.75
C GLU A 25 12.75 -0.51 -2.88
N TRP A 26 13.52 -0.02 -1.91
CA TRP A 26 14.11 1.32 -1.95
C TRP A 26 14.98 1.57 -3.19
N ARG A 27 15.55 0.53 -3.81
CA ARG A 27 16.31 0.63 -5.08
C ARG A 27 15.43 1.02 -6.27
N ASN A 28 14.12 0.80 -6.19
CA ASN A 28 13.15 1.20 -7.20
C ASN A 28 12.68 2.66 -7.02
N LEU A 29 12.90 3.27 -5.85
CA LEU A 29 12.48 4.63 -5.54
C LEU A 29 13.52 5.66 -6.02
N PRO A 30 13.17 6.63 -6.89
CA PRO A 30 14.14 7.55 -7.49
C PRO A 30 15.02 8.33 -6.51
N LEU A 31 14.49 8.68 -5.34
CA LEU A 31 15.21 9.41 -4.30
C LEU A 31 16.12 8.50 -3.47
N LEU A 32 15.64 7.29 -3.12
CA LEU A 32 16.39 6.39 -2.25
C LEU A 32 17.46 5.58 -3.00
N ARG A 33 17.23 5.27 -4.28
CA ARG A 33 18.22 4.59 -5.15
C ARG A 33 19.52 5.38 -5.33
N ALA A 34 19.49 6.69 -5.07
CA ALA A 34 20.66 7.56 -5.16
C ALA A 34 21.53 7.53 -3.90
N LEU A 35 21.04 6.94 -2.81
CA LEU A 35 21.76 6.81 -1.55
C LEU A 35 22.62 5.53 -1.55
N PRO A 36 23.66 5.45 -0.71
CA PRO A 36 24.31 4.18 -0.41
C PRO A 36 23.28 3.16 0.09
N ASP A 37 23.39 1.91 -0.34
CA ASP A 37 22.32 0.90 -0.19
C ASP A 37 21.82 0.75 1.25
N GLU A 38 22.75 0.62 2.21
CA GLU A 38 22.44 0.55 3.65
C GLU A 38 21.71 1.80 4.16
N ILE A 39 22.12 2.99 3.70
CA ILE A 39 21.46 4.24 4.08
C ILE A 39 20.06 4.33 3.44
N GLY A 40 19.92 3.87 2.19
CA GLY A 40 18.63 3.76 1.51
C GLY A 40 17.64 2.87 2.26
N MET A 41 18.09 1.69 2.71
CA MET A 41 17.32 0.78 3.56
C MET A 41 16.90 1.45 4.88
N GLN A 42 17.84 2.07 5.60
CA GLN A 42 17.56 2.70 6.89
C GLN A 42 16.55 3.84 6.74
N VAL A 43 16.70 4.69 5.72
CA VAL A 43 15.76 5.77 5.43
C VAL A 43 14.40 5.21 5.05
N PHE A 44 14.34 4.17 4.22
CA PHE A 44 13.09 3.49 3.86
C PHE A 44 12.37 3.01 5.11
N ILE A 45 13.02 2.21 5.97
CA ILE A 45 12.41 1.67 7.19
C ILE A 45 11.98 2.80 8.14
N ALA A 46 12.87 3.77 8.39
CA ALA A 46 12.58 4.87 9.32
C ALA A 46 11.42 5.76 8.84
N ALA A 47 11.30 6.01 7.53
CA ALA A 47 10.22 6.80 6.94
C ALA A 47 8.85 6.11 7.05
N HIS A 48 8.81 4.78 7.10
CA HIS A 48 7.55 4.04 7.28
C HIS A 48 6.92 4.26 8.65
N VAL A 49 7.71 4.51 9.70
CA VAL A 49 7.18 4.75 11.06
C VAL A 49 6.21 5.95 11.11
N PRO A 50 6.61 7.18 10.73
CA PRO A 50 5.68 8.31 10.69
C PRO A 50 4.60 8.14 9.62
N LEU A 51 4.91 7.53 8.47
CA LEU A 51 3.93 7.30 7.42
C LEU A 51 2.78 6.40 7.91
N PHE A 52 3.09 5.26 8.53
CA PHE A 52 2.10 4.36 9.10
C PHE A 52 1.33 5.02 10.24
N ALA A 53 1.99 5.77 11.12
CA ALA A 53 1.31 6.49 12.19
C ALA A 53 0.27 7.48 11.63
N ILE A 54 0.61 8.25 10.59
CA ILE A 54 -0.29 9.19 9.93
C ILE A 54 -1.45 8.44 9.25
N VAL A 55 -1.15 7.41 8.45
CA VAL A 55 -2.17 6.64 7.73
C VAL A 55 -3.15 5.99 8.71
N ILE A 56 -2.65 5.30 9.74
CA ILE A 56 -3.47 4.67 10.78
C ILE A 56 -4.33 5.72 11.49
N ALA A 57 -3.74 6.85 11.88
CA ALA A 57 -4.49 7.92 12.55
C ALA A 57 -5.62 8.47 11.67
N LEU A 58 -5.37 8.64 10.36
CA LEU A 58 -6.33 9.15 9.38
C LEU A 58 -7.50 8.19 9.12
N VAL A 59 -7.20 6.90 8.93
CA VAL A 59 -8.23 5.87 8.69
C VAL A 59 -9.01 5.50 9.96
N ALA A 60 -8.48 5.82 11.15
CA ALA A 60 -9.13 5.61 12.44
C ALA A 60 -9.80 6.89 12.99
N ARG A 61 -9.81 8.01 12.26
CA ARG A 61 -10.43 9.26 12.75
C ARG A 61 -11.90 9.05 13.12
N ARG A 62 -12.33 9.68 14.22
CA ARG A 62 -13.74 9.69 14.64
C ARG A 62 -14.62 10.44 13.64
N GLU A 63 -14.10 11.55 13.12
CA GLU A 63 -14.75 12.35 12.07
C GLU A 63 -15.00 11.50 10.82
N ALA A 64 -16.27 11.27 10.50
CA ALA A 64 -16.67 10.29 9.48
C ALA A 64 -16.16 10.68 8.08
N ARG A 65 -16.19 11.97 7.77
CA ARG A 65 -15.73 12.50 6.48
C ARG A 65 -14.24 12.23 6.27
N VAL A 66 -13.40 12.58 7.25
CA VAL A 66 -11.95 12.38 7.17
C VAL A 66 -11.62 10.90 7.07
N ARG A 67 -12.26 10.07 7.90
CA ARG A 67 -12.08 8.62 7.86
C ARG A 67 -12.42 8.06 6.49
N ARG A 68 -13.58 8.44 5.92
CA ARG A 68 -14.02 7.97 4.59
C ARG A 68 -13.02 8.35 3.50
N PHE A 69 -12.65 9.64 3.39
CA PHE A 69 -11.69 10.08 2.39
C PHE A 69 -10.32 9.40 2.53
N SER A 70 -9.89 9.18 3.77
CA SER A 70 -8.61 8.50 4.03
C SER A 70 -8.65 7.04 3.59
N ARG A 71 -9.76 6.32 3.86
CA ARG A 71 -9.92 4.92 3.44
C ARG A 71 -10.07 4.79 1.93
N LEU A 72 -10.77 5.73 1.27
CA LEU A 72 -10.78 5.87 -0.19
C LEU A 72 -9.36 6.06 -0.75
N GLY A 73 -8.59 6.97 -0.15
CA GLY A 73 -7.19 7.22 -0.53
C GLY A 73 -6.33 5.96 -0.44
N VAL A 74 -6.44 5.19 0.64
CA VAL A 74 -5.73 3.91 0.79
C VAL A 74 -6.20 2.88 -0.26
N GLY A 75 -7.49 2.79 -0.54
CA GLY A 75 -8.02 1.89 -1.57
C GLY A 75 -7.48 2.21 -2.97
N ILE A 76 -7.43 3.50 -3.32
CA ILE A 76 -6.84 3.97 -4.58
C ILE A 76 -5.33 3.70 -4.61
N PHE A 77 -4.63 4.00 -3.52
CA PHE A 77 -3.21 3.75 -3.39
C PHE A 77 -2.88 2.27 -3.61
N LEU A 78 -3.60 1.34 -2.96
CA LEU A 78 -3.43 -0.10 -3.14
C LEU A 78 -3.55 -0.55 -4.59
N LEU A 79 -4.57 -0.04 -5.31
CA LEU A 79 -4.78 -0.36 -6.72
C LEU A 79 -3.64 0.17 -7.59
N VAL A 80 -3.26 1.43 -7.41
CA VAL A 80 -2.15 2.06 -8.15
C VAL A 80 -0.82 1.37 -7.82
N HIS A 81 -0.58 1.03 -6.57
CA HIS A 81 0.61 0.33 -6.09
C HIS A 81 0.80 -1.01 -6.79
N GLY A 82 -0.26 -1.84 -6.84
CA GLY A 82 -0.21 -3.10 -7.58
C GLY A 82 0.04 -2.93 -9.08
N ILE A 83 -0.53 -1.88 -9.70
CA ILE A 83 -0.27 -1.55 -11.11
C ILE A 83 1.20 -1.14 -11.29
N LEU A 84 1.76 -0.32 -10.40
CA LEU A 84 3.15 0.09 -10.47
C LEU A 84 4.09 -1.12 -10.39
N HIS A 85 3.84 -2.08 -9.51
CA HIS A 85 4.61 -3.33 -9.49
C HIS A 85 4.48 -4.11 -10.78
N ALA A 86 3.28 -4.22 -11.35
CA ALA A 86 3.10 -4.88 -12.65
C ALA A 86 3.90 -4.20 -13.77
N LEU A 87 3.97 -2.87 -13.77
CA LEU A 87 4.73 -2.09 -14.77
C LEU A 87 6.25 -2.16 -14.56
N LEU A 88 6.71 -2.30 -13.32
CA LEU A 88 8.13 -2.39 -12.98
C LEU A 88 8.66 -3.84 -13.02
N THR A 89 7.77 -4.82 -13.15
CA THR A 89 8.14 -6.23 -13.25
C THR A 89 9.10 -6.46 -14.42
N GLY A 90 10.22 -7.13 -14.16
CA GLY A 90 11.27 -7.38 -15.17
C GLY A 90 12.34 -6.30 -15.28
N GLY A 91 12.24 -5.22 -14.50
CA GLY A 91 13.34 -4.26 -14.33
C GLY A 91 14.54 -4.86 -13.58
N ALA A 92 15.75 -4.35 -13.83
CA ALA A 92 16.99 -4.89 -13.25
C ALA A 92 17.06 -4.83 -11.71
N SER A 93 16.27 -3.96 -11.07
CA SER A 93 16.16 -3.78 -9.62
C SER A 93 14.88 -4.36 -9.02
N TYR A 94 14.07 -5.07 -9.82
CA TYR A 94 12.84 -5.70 -9.37
C TYR A 94 13.12 -7.11 -8.85
N GLU A 95 13.03 -7.29 -7.53
CA GLU A 95 13.42 -8.54 -6.88
C GLU A 95 12.23 -9.40 -6.39
N PHE A 96 11.00 -8.89 -6.49
CA PHE A 96 9.78 -9.59 -6.05
C PHE A 96 9.43 -10.79 -6.96
N GLY A 97 10.05 -11.94 -6.70
CA GLY A 97 9.86 -13.17 -7.47
C GLY A 97 8.98 -14.23 -6.81
N SER A 98 8.63 -14.08 -5.53
CA SER A 98 7.94 -15.13 -4.77
C SER A 98 6.42 -15.11 -4.96
N ALA A 99 5.79 -16.28 -4.79
CA ALA A 99 4.32 -16.38 -4.79
C ALA A 99 3.70 -15.58 -3.63
N LEU A 100 4.39 -15.51 -2.50
CA LEU A 100 3.96 -14.70 -1.35
C LEU A 100 4.00 -13.20 -1.70
N SER A 101 5.10 -12.70 -2.27
CA SER A 101 5.23 -11.31 -2.72
C SER A 101 4.11 -10.94 -3.69
N SER A 102 3.84 -11.82 -4.67
CA SER A 102 2.74 -11.64 -5.63
C SER A 102 1.38 -11.58 -4.94
N LEU A 103 1.13 -12.45 -3.96
CA LEU A 103 -0.09 -12.45 -3.17
C LEU A 103 -0.25 -11.16 -2.36
N LEU A 104 0.83 -10.68 -1.73
CA LEU A 104 0.80 -9.46 -0.93
C LEU A 104 0.51 -8.23 -1.79
N ILE A 105 1.21 -8.09 -2.92
CA ILE A 105 1.04 -6.97 -3.86
C ILE A 105 -0.34 -7.01 -4.53
N TYR A 106 -0.63 -8.08 -5.27
CA TYR A 106 -1.82 -8.14 -6.11
C TYR A 106 -3.08 -8.46 -5.31
N GLY A 107 -2.96 -9.18 -4.19
CA GLY A 107 -4.04 -9.32 -3.22
C GLY A 107 -4.40 -7.98 -2.60
N GLY A 108 -3.41 -7.17 -2.21
CA GLY A 108 -3.63 -5.80 -1.72
C GLY A 108 -4.40 -4.96 -2.75
N ALA A 109 -3.97 -4.97 -4.00
CA ALA A 109 -4.66 -4.27 -5.10
C ALA A 109 -6.09 -4.78 -5.32
N ALA A 110 -6.32 -6.10 -5.30
CA ALA A 110 -7.64 -6.70 -5.46
C ALA A 110 -8.60 -6.31 -4.33
N PHE A 111 -8.14 -6.35 -3.07
CA PHE A 111 -8.94 -5.90 -1.93
C PHE A 111 -9.17 -4.39 -1.91
N GLY A 112 -8.20 -3.60 -2.37
CA GLY A 112 -8.35 -2.16 -2.59
C GLY A 112 -9.46 -1.86 -3.62
N ALA A 113 -9.43 -2.52 -4.78
CA ALA A 113 -10.46 -2.40 -5.81
C ALA A 113 -11.84 -2.84 -5.29
N LEU A 114 -11.91 -3.97 -4.59
CA LEU A 114 -13.15 -4.46 -3.98
C LEU A 114 -13.72 -3.45 -2.98
N TYR A 115 -12.87 -2.86 -2.12
CA TYR A 115 -13.29 -1.81 -1.20
C TYR A 115 -13.87 -0.60 -1.94
N LEU A 116 -13.22 -0.13 -3.00
CA LEU A 116 -13.69 1.01 -3.80
C LEU A 116 -15.05 0.75 -4.47
N VAL A 117 -15.25 -0.45 -5.03
CA VAL A 117 -16.54 -0.85 -5.64
C VAL A 117 -17.64 -0.88 -4.59
N LEU A 118 -17.39 -1.48 -3.42
CA LEU A 118 -18.36 -1.55 -2.33
C LEU A 118 -18.68 -0.17 -1.74
N GLU A 119 -17.69 0.72 -1.67
CA GLU A 119 -17.86 2.10 -1.23
C GLU A 119 -18.68 2.92 -2.23
N TRP A 120 -18.47 2.73 -3.54
CA TRP A 120 -19.22 3.39 -4.61
C TRP A 120 -20.70 2.99 -4.63
N GLN A 121 -20.99 1.73 -4.32
CA GLN A 121 -22.36 1.19 -4.31
C GLN A 121 -23.19 1.60 -3.08
N ASP A 122 -22.56 2.17 -2.05
CA ASP A 122 -23.23 2.53 -0.80
C ASP A 122 -24.10 3.79 -1.02
N PRO A 123 -25.43 3.72 -0.91
CA PRO A 123 -26.31 4.87 -1.12
C PRO A 123 -26.11 6.00 -0.10
N SER A 124 -25.55 5.68 1.08
CA SER A 124 -25.22 6.66 2.12
C SER A 124 -23.93 7.45 1.82
N SER A 125 -23.29 7.15 0.69
CA SER A 125 -22.02 7.72 0.26
C SER A 125 -22.17 8.94 -0.65
N ALA A 126 -23.42 9.29 -1.04
CA ALA A 126 -23.76 10.52 -1.76
C ALA A 126 -23.48 11.76 -0.89
N PRO A 127 -22.93 12.85 -1.48
CA PRO A 127 -22.54 14.05 -0.76
C PRO A 127 -23.72 14.81 -0.13
#